data_AF-A0AAP9RGD9-F1
#
_entry.id   AF-A0AAP9RGD9-F1
#
_cell.length_a   1.000
_cell.length_b   1.000
_cell.length_c   1.000
_cell.angle_alpha   90.00
_cell.angle_beta   90.00
_cell.angle_gamma   90.00
#
_symmetry.space_group_name_H-M   'P 1'
#
loop_
_entity.id
_entity.type
_entity.pdbx_description
1 polymer ?
#
loop_
_entity_poly.entity_id
_entity_poly.type
_entity_poly.pdbx_seq_one_letter_code
_entity_poly.pdbx_strand_id
1 'polypeptide(L)' 'MANNRLPRVGDKVKIVNCKAAVKNKDRVFTVKASPYVVDRKRVVVLKEIRGYFEAKHLEILK' A
#
# COMPACT_ATOMS: atom_id res chain seq x y z
N MET A 1 -14.57 0.38 4.26
CA MET A 1 -13.40 1.28 4.09
C MET A 1 -12.14 0.47 4.33
N ALA A 2 -11.21 0.48 3.39
CA ALA A 2 -10.19 -0.56 3.25
C ALA A 2 -9.06 -0.53 4.30
N ASN A 3 -9.10 0.33 5.32
CA ASN A 3 -8.18 0.29 6.47
C ASN A 3 -8.67 1.20 7.60
N ASN A 4 -8.61 0.74 8.85
CA ASN A 4 -8.94 1.55 10.03
C ASN A 4 -7.81 2.52 10.41
N ARG A 5 -6.60 2.31 9.88
CA ARG A 5 -5.40 3.11 10.12
C ARG A 5 -4.51 3.18 8.88
N LEU A 6 -3.60 4.15 8.82
CA LEU A 6 -2.59 4.17 7.76
C LEU A 6 -1.61 2.98 7.91
N PRO A 7 -1.17 2.36 6.80
CA PRO A 7 -0.16 1.30 6.84
C PRO A 7 1.14 1.81 7.47
N ARG A 8 1.75 1.03 8.36
CA ARG A 8 3.03 1.38 9.01
C ARG A 8 4.15 0.48 8.52
N VAL A 9 5.40 0.90 8.72
CA VAL A 9 6.58 0.08 8.42
C VAL A 9 6.45 -1.31 9.04
N GLY A 10 6.63 -2.34 8.22
CA GLY A 10 6.49 -3.73 8.63
C GLY A 10 5.09 -4.33 8.47
N ASP A 11 4.04 -3.51 8.26
CA ASP A 11 2.70 -4.03 7.98
C ASP A 11 2.70 -4.79 6.65
N LYS A 12 1.95 -5.90 6.60
CA LYS A 12 1.66 -6.62 5.37
C LYS A 12 0.42 -6.03 4.73
N VAL A 13 0.48 -5.73 3.44
CA VAL A 13 -0.61 -5.11 2.68
C VAL A 13 -0.85 -5.82 1.36
N LYS A 14 -2.09 -5.76 0.89
CA LYS A 14 -2.47 -6.09 -0.49
C LYS A 14 -2.82 -4.82 -1.25
N ILE A 15 -2.53 -4.81 -2.55
CA ILE A 15 -2.96 -3.72 -3.43
C ILE A 15 -4.40 -4.01 -3.87
N VAL A 16 -5.30 -3.06 -3.68
CA VAL A 16 -6.71 -3.15 -4.01
C VAL A 16 -7.18 -1.94 -4.81
N ASN A 17 -8.29 -2.07 -5.54
CA ASN A 17 -8.98 -0.96 -6.21
C ASN A 17 -8.12 -0.11 -7.16
N CYS A 18 -7.13 -0.71 -7.85
CA CYS A 18 -6.36 -0.03 -8.90
C CYS A 18 -5.89 -1.00 -9.99
N LYS A 19 -5.40 -0.49 -11.13
CA LYS A 19 -4.86 -1.34 -12.22
C LYS A 19 -3.70 -2.25 -11.75
N ALA A 20 -2.90 -1.78 -10.80
CA ALA A 20 -1.83 -2.58 -10.20
C ALA A 20 -2.36 -3.72 -9.32
N ALA A 21 -3.57 -3.59 -8.75
CA ALA A 21 -4.22 -4.67 -8.00
C ALA A 21 -4.55 -5.87 -8.91
N VAL A 22 -5.01 -5.61 -10.15
CA VAL A 22 -5.31 -6.67 -11.12
C VAL A 22 -4.04 -7.43 -11.50
N LYS A 23 -2.93 -6.72 -11.71
CA LYS A 23 -1.62 -7.33 -12.05
C LYS A 23 -0.95 -8.05 -10.89
N ASN A 24 -1.22 -7.62 -9.66
CA ASN A 24 -0.62 -8.18 -8.44
C ASN A 24 -1.67 -8.85 -7.56
N LYS A 25 -2.69 -9.44 -8.19
CA LYS A 25 -3.74 -10.17 -7.49
C LYS A 25 -3.10 -11.26 -6.63
N ASP A 26 -3.53 -11.36 -5.38
CA ASP A 26 -3.04 -12.31 -4.37
C ASP A 26 -1.60 -12.12 -3.88
N ARG A 27 -0.85 -11.13 -4.38
CA ARG A 27 0.47 -10.79 -3.80
C ARG A 27 0.32 -10.00 -2.52
N VAL A 28 1.14 -10.37 -1.55
CA VAL A 28 1.29 -9.64 -0.29
C VAL A 28 2.59 -8.86 -0.35
N PHE A 29 2.51 -7.61 0.09
CA PHE A 29 3.63 -6.68 0.11
C PHE A 29 3.91 -6.24 1.54
N THR A 30 5.16 -5.93 1.82
CA THR A 30 5.56 -5.38 3.11
C THR A 30 5.79 -3.88 2.97
N VAL A 31 5.21 -3.10 3.88
CA VAL A 31 5.46 -1.66 3.92
C VAL A 31 6.91 -1.41 4.30
N LYS A 32 7.65 -0.74 3.41
CA LYS A 32 9.06 -0.39 3.61
C LYS A 32 9.23 0.89 4.42
N ALA A 33 8.41 1.89 4.14
CA ALA A 33 8.51 3.23 4.73
C ALA A 33 7.12 3.72 5.17
N SER A 34 7.09 4.50 6.26
CA SER A 34 5.88 5.14 6.75
C SER A 34 5.26 6.03 5.66
N PRO A 35 3.93 6.17 5.64
CA PRO A 35 3.24 6.97 4.65
C PRO A 35 3.65 8.44 4.74
N TYR A 36 3.87 9.05 3.59
CA TYR A 36 4.15 10.48 3.48
C TYR A 36 3.34 11.10 2.35
N VAL A 37 3.32 12.43 2.29
CA VAL A 37 2.52 13.17 1.32
C VAL A 37 3.38 13.49 0.11
N VAL A 38 2.93 13.04 -1.06
CA VAL A 38 3.46 13.43 -2.37
C VAL A 38 2.30 13.93 -3.20
N ASP A 39 2.40 15.15 -3.73
CA ASP A 39 1.36 15.76 -4.56
C ASP A 39 -0.05 15.69 -3.91
N ARG A 40 -0.12 16.13 -2.64
CA ARG A 40 -1.34 16.10 -1.79
C ARG A 40 -1.94 14.70 -1.55
N LYS A 41 -1.27 13.62 -1.96
CA LYS A 41 -1.71 12.23 -1.77
C LYS A 41 -0.83 11.53 -0.74
N ARG A 42 -1.46 10.73 0.13
CA ARG A 42 -0.73 9.87 1.07
C ARG A 42 -0.25 8.62 0.33
N VAL A 43 1.06 8.50 0.16
CA VAL A 43 1.68 7.37 -0.54
C VAL A 43 2.55 6.55 0.41
N VAL A 44 2.72 5.28 0.05
CA VAL A 44 3.49 4.28 0.79
C VAL A 44 4.46 3.60 -0.18
N VAL A 45 5.64 3.28 0.32
CA VAL A 45 6.64 2.49 -0.41
C VAL A 45 6.58 1.05 0.07
N LEU A 46 6.49 0.12 -0.87
CA LEU A 46 6.48 -1.33 -0.62
C LEU A 46 7.88 -1.91 -0.84
N LYS A 47 8.24 -2.98 -0.14
CA LYS A 47 9.58 -3.59 -0.25
C LYS A 47 9.79 -4.31 -1.58
N GLU A 48 8.78 -5.05 -2.02
CA GLU A 48 8.87 -6.04 -3.10
C GLU A 48 8.59 -5.44 -4.49
N ILE A 49 8.20 -4.17 -4.55
CA ILE A 49 7.90 -3.46 -5.79
C ILE A 49 8.40 -2.02 -5.74
N ARG A 50 8.95 -1.55 -6.85
CA ARG A 50 9.38 -0.15 -6.99
C ARG A 50 8.16 0.74 -7.30
N GLY A 51 8.07 1.87 -6.61
CA GLY A 51 7.07 2.89 -6.85
C GLY A 51 6.39 3.41 -5.58
N TYR A 52 5.56 4.42 -5.76
CA TYR A 52 4.71 4.99 -4.72
C TYR A 52 3.28 4.52 -4.91
N PHE A 53 2.69 3.97 -3.85
CA PHE A 53 1.32 3.47 -3.88
C PHE A 53 0.46 4.30 -2.94
N GLU A 54 -0.66 4.82 -3.43
CA GLU A 54 -1.57 5.58 -2.57
C GLU A 54 -2.12 4.67 -1.47
N ALA A 55 -2.09 5.14 -0.22
CA ALA A 55 -2.51 4.37 0.95
C ALA A 55 -3.99 3.91 0.86
N LYS A 56 -4.82 4.62 0.09
CA LYS A 56 -6.23 4.26 -0.15
C LYS A 56 -6.42 2.99 -1.00
N HIS A 57 -5.38 2.62 -1.76
CA HIS A 57 -5.33 1.43 -2.61
C HIS A 57 -4.57 0.28 -1.95
N LEU A 58 -4.27 0.40 -0.66
CA LEU A 58 -3.64 -0.63 0.13
C LEU A 58 -4.62 -1.10 1.19
N GLU A 59 -4.64 -2.41 1.43
CA GLU A 59 -5.43 -3.06 2.48
C GLU A 59 -4.46 -3.80 3.42
N ILE A 60 -4.49 -3.49 4.71
CA ILE A 60 -3.61 -4.11 5.72
C ILE A 60 -4.18 -5.49 6.06
N LEU A 61 -3.31 -6.50 5.96
CA LEU A 61 -3.61 -7.84 6.43
C LEU A 61 -3.39 -7.88 7.95
N LYS A 62 -4.41 -8.34 8.69
CA LYS A 62 -4.30 -8.67 10.11
C LYS A 62 -3.54 -9.97 10.34
#